data_AF-A0A0F7SRE0-F1
#
_entry.id   AF-A0A0F7SRE0-F1
#
_cell.length_a   1.000
_cell.length_b   1.000
_cell.length_c   1.000
_cell.angle_alpha   90.00
_cell.angle_beta   90.00
_cell.angle_gamma   90.00
#
_symmetry.space_group_name_H-M   'P 1'
#
loop_
_entity.id
_entity.type
_entity.pdbx_description
1 polymer ?
#
loop_
_entity_poly.entity_id
_entity_poly.type
_entity_poly.pdbx_seq_one_letter_code
_entity_poly.pdbx_strand_id
1 'polypeptide(L)'
;MLLRKTNVFVLVLTIVLTSLLTVYYLSSLPLPSSSLSEAGSATSNAAELEAEWEKSTSPPIIPPSIDLGTSQPEGGVGLPVDPKPSVDFEEVVKVTEGNGEVHILPVVEVDARPSGSSGSSSSSSSGSGLSSSSDDTSDSESSSTKTTTTTTSSKDRLARSLQAFLDRPVRSYAEALKENVKACPLKVHDRQVNPDQLKGERKHWKAIGTDDVVMRREQLVNGLNALESQGEKVTWVEDEGKGDGRGIVVAGGNRDTTARLLALLRILRNELHSNLPVQVFHFPGEITAQSERDEIEQLGGTLVQFEGVKRLNIWKNFQIKALSILKSTFSEVLYLDSDNIPLKDPAHLFESELYLSGGKAVFWPDITKDHPENAIFRILGETCDHKEWQIDSGQILIDKRGNNGLNLAALHLAGLMQKDHEFWFKLSGGDKDTFRYAFHMLDIPFAASPRWLSSAGNLNPAENNRFCGNTMLQYDLPPYTDTPLFLHANLLKHTAGVRQGSTFTHIKYINPSSSSSTSSTYKFGAGGLLTPQETSARSDELDGAKMYVYTGKRRGMCVDVEFEDFTDGGNQEGKVELVEWEKGNGLKGLEDMFYKYGGRAGGW
;
A
#
# COMPACT_ATOMS: atom_id res chain seq x y z
N MET A 1 -56.36 -17.18 15.25
CA MET A 1 -54.88 -17.31 15.16
C MET A 1 -54.37 -18.75 15.22
N LEU A 2 -55.04 -19.71 15.89
CA LEU A 2 -54.59 -21.12 15.90
C LEU A 2 -54.74 -21.85 14.54
N LEU A 3 -55.80 -21.59 13.76
CA LEU A 3 -56.05 -22.27 12.48
C LEU A 3 -55.06 -21.93 11.34
N ARG A 4 -54.34 -20.80 11.42
CA ARG A 4 -53.32 -20.43 10.41
C ARG A 4 -51.95 -21.07 10.68
N LYS A 5 -51.64 -21.46 11.92
CA LYS A 5 -50.36 -22.09 12.26
C LYS A 5 -50.34 -23.59 11.92
N THR A 6 -51.49 -24.26 11.97
CA THR A 6 -51.59 -25.69 11.64
C THR A 6 -51.37 -25.97 10.15
N ASN A 7 -51.85 -25.10 9.26
CA ASN A 7 -51.69 -25.27 7.81
C ASN A 7 -50.25 -25.06 7.32
N VAL A 8 -49.50 -24.15 7.95
CA VAL A 8 -48.08 -23.94 7.62
C VAL A 8 -47.23 -25.11 8.09
N PHE A 9 -47.53 -25.69 9.26
CA PHE A 9 -46.80 -26.85 9.77
C PHE A 9 -47.03 -28.11 8.93
N VAL A 10 -48.27 -28.35 8.47
CA VAL A 10 -48.58 -29.49 7.57
C VAL A 10 -47.90 -29.33 6.21
N LEU A 11 -47.85 -28.11 5.66
CA LEU A 11 -47.18 -27.83 4.38
C LEU A 11 -45.66 -28.07 4.46
N VAL A 12 -45.02 -27.59 5.53
CA VAL A 12 -43.58 -27.79 5.75
C VAL A 12 -43.26 -29.28 5.98
N LEU A 13 -44.09 -29.99 6.75
CA LEU A 13 -43.90 -31.42 6.98
C LEU A 13 -44.06 -32.25 5.70
N THR A 14 -44.97 -31.86 4.81
CA THR A 14 -45.19 -32.53 3.53
C THR A 14 -44.01 -32.31 2.58
N ILE A 15 -43.44 -31.10 2.53
CA ILE A 15 -42.25 -30.79 1.72
C ILE A 15 -41.01 -31.55 2.22
N VAL A 16 -40.84 -31.67 3.53
CA VAL A 16 -39.72 -32.43 4.11
C VAL A 16 -39.86 -33.92 3.83
N LEU A 17 -41.07 -34.48 3.97
CA LEU A 17 -41.33 -35.90 3.69
C LEU A 17 -41.17 -36.25 2.20
N THR A 18 -41.63 -35.40 1.27
CA THR A 18 -41.43 -35.64 -0.17
C THR A 18 -39.97 -35.55 -0.58
N SER A 19 -39.20 -34.65 0.04
CA SER A 19 -37.76 -34.52 -0.21
C SER A 19 -36.99 -35.75 0.27
N LEU A 20 -37.32 -36.28 1.46
CA LEU A 20 -36.69 -37.48 2.01
C LEU A 20 -37.04 -38.75 1.20
N LEU A 21 -38.29 -38.88 0.73
CA LEU A 21 -38.70 -39.97 -0.15
C LEU A 21 -37.99 -39.92 -1.51
N THR A 22 -37.74 -38.72 -2.05
CA THR A 22 -37.02 -38.54 -3.33
C THR A 22 -35.55 -38.94 -3.20
N VAL A 23 -34.90 -38.58 -2.09
CA VAL A 23 -33.51 -38.97 -1.81
C VAL A 23 -33.40 -40.49 -1.60
N TYR A 24 -34.34 -41.11 -0.88
CA TYR A 24 -34.37 -42.55 -0.68
C TYR A 24 -34.60 -43.33 -1.98
N TYR A 25 -35.43 -42.82 -2.88
CA TYR A 25 -35.68 -43.44 -4.19
C TYR A 25 -34.47 -43.34 -5.13
N LEU A 26 -33.76 -42.21 -5.10
CA LEU A 26 -32.55 -42.00 -5.92
C LEU A 26 -31.35 -42.80 -5.41
N SER A 27 -31.26 -43.08 -4.10
CA SER A 27 -30.20 -43.94 -3.54
C SER A 27 -30.43 -45.44 -3.73
N SER A 28 -31.60 -45.84 -4.24
CA SER A 28 -32.01 -47.25 -4.40
C SER A 28 -31.88 -47.77 -5.84
N LEU A 29 -31.37 -46.95 -6.77
CA LEU A 29 -31.19 -47.35 -8.17
C LEU A 29 -29.83 -48.06 -8.36
N PRO A 30 -29.79 -49.27 -8.94
CA PRO A 30 -28.53 -49.96 -9.22
C PRO A 30 -27.81 -49.32 -10.42
N LEU A 31 -26.50 -49.12 -10.28
CA LEU A 31 -25.62 -48.63 -11.35
C LEU A 31 -25.38 -49.73 -12.41
N PRO A 32 -25.38 -49.41 -13.71
CA PRO A 32 -25.04 -50.37 -14.74
C PRO A 32 -23.51 -50.53 -14.88
N SER A 33 -23.09 -51.77 -15.12
CA SER A 33 -21.71 -52.18 -15.40
C SER A 33 -21.48 -52.40 -16.90
N SER A 34 -20.41 -51.82 -17.45
CA SER A 34 -19.71 -52.25 -18.69
C SER A 34 -18.47 -51.36 -18.89
N SER A 35 -17.26 -51.87 -18.72
CA SER A 35 -16.37 -52.53 -19.71
C SER A 35 -15.85 -51.61 -20.82
N LEU A 36 -14.55 -51.31 -20.74
CA LEU A 36 -13.70 -50.69 -21.76
C LEU A 36 -13.41 -51.65 -22.91
N SER A 37 -13.51 -51.17 -24.16
CA SER A 37 -12.69 -51.65 -25.29
C SER A 37 -12.69 -50.66 -26.47
N GLU A 38 -11.47 -50.21 -26.82
CA GLU A 38 -10.89 -49.92 -28.14
C GLU A 38 -11.55 -49.01 -29.21
N ALA A 39 -10.80 -47.94 -29.50
CA ALA A 39 -10.27 -47.47 -30.80
C ALA A 39 -11.20 -47.01 -31.94
N GLY A 40 -10.90 -45.80 -32.46
CA GLY A 40 -11.29 -45.38 -33.82
C GLY A 40 -11.16 -43.88 -34.06
N SER A 41 -10.17 -43.47 -34.84
CA SER A 41 -9.92 -42.08 -35.26
C SER A 41 -10.95 -41.55 -36.25
N ALA A 42 -11.35 -40.28 -36.13
CA ALA A 42 -11.73 -39.46 -37.28
C ALA A 42 -11.68 -37.97 -36.94
N THR A 43 -10.74 -37.27 -37.56
CA THR A 43 -10.66 -35.82 -37.68
C THR A 43 -11.76 -35.29 -38.60
N SER A 44 -12.66 -34.47 -38.08
CA SER A 44 -13.32 -33.32 -38.75
C SER A 44 -14.32 -32.72 -37.76
N ASN A 45 -14.50 -31.39 -37.82
CA ASN A 45 -15.39 -30.54 -37.01
C ASN A 45 -14.80 -29.87 -35.76
N ALA A 46 -13.58 -29.35 -35.85
CA ALA A 46 -13.08 -28.36 -34.88
C ALA A 46 -13.63 -26.93 -35.11
N ALA A 47 -14.28 -26.64 -36.24
CA ALA A 47 -14.80 -25.30 -36.57
C ALA A 47 -16.32 -25.11 -36.29
N GLU A 48 -17.04 -26.20 -35.99
CA GLU A 48 -18.50 -26.14 -35.73
C GLU A 48 -18.85 -26.24 -34.23
N LEU A 49 -17.89 -26.63 -33.38
CA LEU A 49 -18.03 -26.66 -31.92
C LEU A 49 -17.62 -25.34 -31.22
N GLU A 50 -16.85 -24.47 -31.89
CA GLU A 50 -16.53 -23.13 -31.37
C GLU A 50 -17.70 -22.14 -31.50
N ALA A 51 -18.62 -22.32 -32.47
CA ALA A 51 -19.75 -21.42 -32.69
C ALA A 51 -20.97 -21.67 -31.77
N GLU A 52 -21.08 -22.84 -31.12
CA GLU A 52 -22.12 -23.12 -30.14
C GLU A 52 -21.69 -22.86 -28.68
N TRP A 53 -20.39 -22.85 -28.39
CA TRP A 53 -19.88 -22.52 -27.06
C TRP A 53 -19.99 -21.01 -26.74
N GLU A 54 -19.83 -20.13 -27.73
CA GLU A 54 -19.98 -18.66 -27.57
C GLU A 54 -21.44 -18.20 -27.33
N LYS A 55 -22.44 -19.07 -27.49
CA LYS A 55 -23.86 -18.74 -27.19
C LYS A 55 -24.34 -19.16 -25.80
N SER A 56 -23.54 -19.88 -25.00
CA SER A 56 -24.01 -20.50 -23.75
C SER A 56 -23.43 -19.91 -22.45
N THR A 57 -22.51 -18.95 -22.49
CA THR A 57 -21.90 -18.40 -21.27
C THR A 57 -22.05 -16.88 -21.18
N SER A 58 -23.25 -16.43 -20.83
CA SER A 58 -23.46 -15.07 -20.28
C SER A 58 -23.51 -15.14 -18.75
N PRO A 59 -22.72 -14.35 -18.00
CA PRO A 59 -22.94 -14.14 -16.56
C PRO A 59 -24.22 -13.32 -16.31
N PRO A 60 -24.86 -13.42 -15.13
CA PRO A 60 -26.19 -12.86 -14.91
C PRO A 60 -26.21 -11.33 -14.97
N ILE A 61 -27.11 -10.81 -15.80
CA ILE A 61 -27.53 -9.41 -15.84
C ILE A 61 -28.36 -9.12 -14.58
N ILE A 62 -27.98 -8.07 -13.84
CA ILE A 62 -28.79 -7.47 -12.77
C ILE A 62 -30.02 -6.79 -13.42
N PRO A 63 -31.27 -7.14 -13.04
CA PRO A 63 -32.44 -6.35 -13.46
C PRO A 63 -32.61 -5.08 -12.59
N PRO A 64 -33.20 -4.02 -13.16
CA PRO A 64 -33.18 -2.66 -12.62
C PRO A 64 -34.14 -2.45 -11.45
N SER A 65 -33.81 -1.45 -10.63
CA SER A 65 -34.61 -0.93 -9.52
C SER A 65 -36.03 -0.57 -9.96
N ILE A 66 -37.00 -0.96 -9.14
CA ILE A 66 -38.44 -0.78 -9.31
C ILE A 66 -38.79 0.71 -9.28
N ASP A 67 -39.46 1.16 -10.35
CA ASP A 67 -40.10 2.46 -10.51
C ASP A 67 -41.43 2.48 -9.74
N LEU A 68 -41.55 3.36 -8.74
CA LEU A 68 -42.82 3.72 -8.13
C LEU A 68 -43.22 5.08 -8.71
N GLY A 69 -44.06 5.01 -9.74
CA GLY A 69 -44.52 6.18 -10.45
C GLY A 69 -45.32 7.16 -9.59
N THR A 70 -45.16 8.45 -9.90
CA THR A 70 -46.21 9.46 -9.69
C THR A 70 -46.16 10.49 -10.82
N SER A 71 -47.25 10.52 -11.58
CA SER A 71 -47.87 11.62 -12.35
C SER A 71 -47.05 12.90 -12.67
N GLN A 72 -46.93 13.20 -13.97
CA GLN A 72 -46.80 14.56 -14.50
C GLN A 72 -48.12 15.35 -14.36
N PRO A 73 -48.10 16.70 -14.47
CA PRO A 73 -48.26 17.31 -15.80
C PRO A 73 -47.32 18.49 -16.13
N GLU A 74 -46.96 18.53 -17.42
CA GLU A 74 -46.76 19.66 -18.36
C GLU A 74 -46.12 21.02 -17.95
N GLY A 75 -45.12 21.44 -18.75
CA GLY A 75 -45.02 22.82 -19.25
C GLY A 75 -43.64 23.51 -19.24
N GLY A 76 -43.06 23.73 -20.44
CA GLY A 76 -42.48 25.03 -20.83
C GLY A 76 -40.99 25.36 -20.60
N VAL A 77 -40.19 25.18 -21.66
CA VAL A 77 -39.09 26.03 -22.23
C VAL A 77 -38.22 26.92 -21.31
N GLY A 78 -36.89 26.72 -21.37
CA GLY A 78 -35.86 27.74 -21.11
C GLY A 78 -34.44 27.19 -20.81
N LEU A 79 -33.48 27.39 -21.72
CA LEU A 79 -32.02 27.37 -21.44
C LEU A 79 -31.63 28.65 -20.64
N PRO A 80 -30.44 28.82 -19.99
CA PRO A 80 -29.17 28.06 -20.12
C PRO A 80 -28.39 27.82 -18.79
N VAL A 81 -27.13 27.34 -18.92
CA VAL A 81 -25.93 27.53 -18.06
C VAL A 81 -25.43 26.31 -17.25
N ASP A 82 -24.11 26.06 -17.38
CA ASP A 82 -23.24 25.06 -16.72
C ASP A 82 -23.42 24.90 -15.21
N PRO A 83 -23.05 23.72 -14.66
CA PRO A 83 -22.50 23.64 -13.32
C PRO A 83 -21.07 23.07 -13.32
N LYS A 84 -20.12 23.90 -12.85
CA LYS A 84 -18.91 23.43 -12.16
C LYS A 84 -19.31 22.52 -11.00
N PRO A 85 -18.62 21.41 -10.71
CA PRO A 85 -18.76 20.74 -9.43
C PRO A 85 -17.97 21.52 -8.38
N SER A 86 -18.66 22.32 -7.56
CA SER A 86 -18.16 22.80 -6.28
C SER A 86 -18.25 21.67 -5.27
N VAL A 87 -17.12 21.19 -4.76
CA VAL A 87 -17.06 20.34 -3.57
C VAL A 87 -16.97 21.26 -2.37
N ASP A 88 -17.98 21.22 -1.50
CA ASP A 88 -18.00 21.95 -0.23
C ASP A 88 -16.90 21.40 0.71
N PHE A 89 -16.00 22.28 1.15
CA PHE A 89 -14.85 21.99 1.99
C PHE A 89 -15.13 22.12 3.50
N GLU A 90 -16.39 22.16 3.94
CA GLU A 90 -16.73 22.36 5.35
C GLU A 90 -17.38 21.14 6.00
N GLU A 91 -16.61 20.42 6.83
CA GLU A 91 -17.15 19.80 8.04
C GLU A 91 -16.07 19.93 9.14
N VAL A 92 -16.25 20.93 10.00
CA VAL A 92 -15.29 21.44 10.99
C VAL A 92 -15.43 20.72 12.33
N VAL A 93 -14.29 20.32 12.91
CA VAL A 93 -14.11 20.04 14.34
C VAL A 93 -14.15 21.38 15.09
N LYS A 94 -15.14 21.58 15.96
CA LYS A 94 -15.22 22.78 16.82
C LYS A 94 -14.54 22.54 18.17
N VAL A 95 -13.57 23.39 18.50
CA VAL A 95 -13.19 23.71 19.88
C VAL A 95 -13.65 25.14 20.15
N THR A 96 -14.40 25.34 21.21
CA THR A 96 -14.93 26.63 21.65
C THR A 96 -13.87 27.44 22.40
N GLU A 97 -13.66 28.72 22.04
CA GLU A 97 -13.74 29.89 22.95
C GLU A 97 -13.32 31.22 22.28
N GLY A 98 -14.01 32.31 22.63
CA GLY A 98 -13.42 33.66 22.76
C GLY A 98 -13.51 34.64 21.58
N ASN A 99 -14.36 35.67 21.71
CA ASN A 99 -14.51 36.81 20.78
C ASN A 99 -13.23 37.63 20.58
N GLY A 100 -12.90 37.98 19.33
CA GLY A 100 -11.95 39.03 18.98
C GLY A 100 -12.04 39.43 17.49
N GLU A 101 -12.30 40.71 17.22
CA GLU A 101 -12.41 41.29 15.87
C GLU A 101 -11.11 41.16 15.06
N VAL A 102 -11.24 40.88 13.76
CA VAL A 102 -10.13 40.78 12.80
C VAL A 102 -9.97 42.12 12.07
N HIS A 103 -8.78 42.73 12.17
CA HIS A 103 -8.36 43.85 11.33
C HIS A 103 -7.65 43.33 10.07
N ILE A 104 -8.12 43.75 8.89
CA ILE A 104 -7.49 43.47 7.59
C ILE A 104 -6.38 44.51 7.36
N LEU A 105 -5.15 44.05 7.09
CA LEU A 105 -4.07 44.88 6.53
C LEU A 105 -3.70 44.39 5.11
N PRO A 106 -3.30 45.29 4.20
CA PRO A 106 -3.32 45.03 2.76
C PRO A 106 -2.08 44.28 2.25
N VAL A 107 -2.32 43.53 1.17
CA VAL A 107 -1.37 42.83 0.31
C VAL A 107 -0.38 43.84 -0.29
N VAL A 108 0.92 43.54 -0.20
CA VAL A 108 1.99 44.25 -0.93
C VAL A 108 2.31 43.44 -2.18
N GLU A 109 1.97 44.00 -3.34
CA GLU A 109 2.46 43.55 -4.65
C GLU A 109 3.97 43.81 -4.76
N VAL A 110 4.73 42.86 -5.29
CA VAL A 110 6.10 43.09 -5.72
C VAL A 110 6.24 42.65 -7.17
N ASP A 111 6.42 43.63 -8.04
CA ASP A 111 6.63 43.50 -9.47
C ASP A 111 7.94 42.74 -9.80
N ALA A 112 7.84 41.86 -10.79
CA ALA A 112 8.98 41.25 -11.47
C ALA A 112 9.36 42.06 -12.71
N ARG A 113 10.67 42.30 -12.93
CA ARG A 113 11.39 42.07 -14.22
C ARG A 113 12.89 42.49 -14.15
N PRO A 114 13.74 41.99 -15.10
CA PRO A 114 15.10 41.56 -14.82
C PRO A 114 16.18 42.52 -15.36
N SER A 115 17.41 42.31 -14.92
CA SER A 115 18.60 42.74 -15.68
C SER A 115 19.65 41.63 -15.68
N GLY A 116 20.01 41.18 -16.89
CA GLY A 116 21.15 40.31 -17.10
C GLY A 116 22.43 41.12 -17.26
N SER A 117 23.56 40.52 -16.91
CA SER A 117 24.81 40.80 -17.60
C SER A 117 25.73 39.59 -17.56
N SER A 118 26.25 39.29 -18.75
CA SER A 118 27.25 38.31 -19.12
C SER A 118 28.64 38.64 -18.55
N GLY A 119 29.43 37.63 -18.23
CA GLY A 119 30.86 37.79 -17.97
C GLY A 119 31.58 36.44 -17.85
N SER A 120 32.44 36.17 -18.81
CA SER A 120 33.10 34.89 -19.11
C SER A 120 34.46 34.68 -18.44
N SER A 121 34.76 33.40 -18.16
CA SER A 121 36.01 32.67 -18.43
C SER A 121 37.33 32.93 -17.67
N SER A 122 38.08 31.81 -17.58
CA SER A 122 39.52 31.60 -17.30
C SER A 122 39.90 31.48 -15.81
N SER A 123 40.34 30.34 -15.26
CA SER A 123 41.40 29.36 -15.57
C SER A 123 42.81 29.78 -15.11
N SER A 124 43.48 28.88 -14.38
CA SER A 124 44.91 28.75 -14.01
C SER A 124 45.08 28.73 -12.48
N SER A 125 45.35 27.59 -11.83
CA SER A 125 46.50 26.65 -11.86
C SER A 125 47.65 27.05 -10.95
N SER A 126 48.15 26.04 -10.21
CA SER A 126 49.47 25.91 -9.57
C SER A 126 49.79 26.86 -8.40
N GLY A 127 50.42 26.45 -7.30
CA GLY A 127 51.00 25.17 -6.92
C GLY A 127 51.75 25.34 -5.58
N SER A 128 51.94 24.21 -4.90
CA SER A 128 53.15 23.79 -4.15
C SER A 128 53.82 24.74 -3.14
N GLY A 129 53.99 24.29 -1.90
CA GLY A 129 55.06 24.79 -1.03
C GLY A 129 54.93 24.42 0.45
N LEU A 130 55.73 23.45 0.89
CA LEU A 130 55.89 22.96 2.26
C LEU A 130 56.84 23.82 3.12
N SER A 131 56.78 23.57 4.45
CA SER A 131 57.77 23.84 5.52
C SER A 131 57.75 25.26 6.10
N SER A 132 58.05 25.55 7.37
CA SER A 132 58.19 24.82 8.65
C SER A 132 58.48 25.89 9.74
N SER A 133 58.24 25.53 11.00
CA SER A 133 58.85 26.04 12.25
C SER A 133 58.42 27.39 12.89
N SER A 134 57.95 27.21 14.14
CA SER A 134 58.26 27.91 15.41
C SER A 134 57.70 29.30 15.72
N ASP A 135 56.87 29.29 16.78
CA ASP A 135 56.75 30.22 17.91
C ASP A 135 56.94 31.72 17.69
N ASP A 136 55.84 32.47 17.88
CA ASP A 136 55.86 33.59 18.83
C ASP A 136 54.44 34.01 19.25
N THR A 137 54.28 34.18 20.55
CA THR A 137 53.07 34.68 21.24
C THR A 137 52.89 36.18 21.02
N SER A 138 51.71 36.62 20.59
CA SER A 138 51.15 37.91 20.99
C SER A 138 49.65 38.02 20.71
N ASP A 139 48.95 38.56 21.69
CA ASP A 139 47.51 38.85 21.69
C ASP A 139 47.12 39.84 20.59
N SER A 140 46.11 39.50 19.78
CA SER A 140 45.28 40.48 19.10
C SER A 140 43.90 39.90 18.74
N GLU A 141 42.87 40.60 19.21
CA GLU A 141 41.43 40.39 19.05
C GLU A 141 41.00 39.74 17.73
N SER A 142 40.52 38.49 17.79
CA SER A 142 39.78 37.90 16.68
C SER A 142 38.33 38.38 16.71
N SER A 143 37.99 39.24 15.76
CA SER A 143 36.62 39.42 15.28
C SER A 143 36.04 38.04 14.94
N SER A 144 35.13 37.56 15.78
CA SER A 144 34.37 36.35 15.50
C SER A 144 33.36 36.69 14.40
N THR A 145 33.75 36.42 13.16
CA THR A 145 32.81 36.28 12.06
C THR A 145 31.93 35.08 12.40
N LYS A 146 30.82 35.35 13.09
CA LYS A 146 29.71 34.42 13.28
C LYS A 146 29.21 34.09 11.88
N THR A 147 29.69 32.98 11.32
CA THR A 147 29.03 32.33 10.19
C THR A 147 27.69 31.85 10.74
N THR A 148 26.69 32.72 10.68
CA THR A 148 25.30 32.40 10.97
C THR A 148 24.85 31.45 9.88
N THR A 149 25.07 30.16 10.06
CA THR A 149 24.33 29.12 9.34
C THR A 149 22.87 29.31 9.72
N THR A 150 22.14 30.07 8.91
CA THR A 150 20.69 30.18 8.98
C THR A 150 20.13 28.79 8.68
N THR A 151 19.86 28.02 9.73
CA THR A 151 19.13 26.76 9.65
C THR A 151 17.73 27.08 9.10
N THR A 152 17.49 26.77 7.83
CA THR A 152 16.18 26.95 7.19
C THR A 152 15.14 26.13 7.95
N SER A 153 14.05 26.76 8.40
CA SER A 153 13.01 26.12 9.19
C SER A 153 12.33 25.00 8.41
N SER A 154 11.70 24.04 9.09
CA SER A 154 10.95 22.97 8.43
C SER A 154 9.78 23.51 7.59
N LYS A 155 9.18 24.63 8.01
CA LYS A 155 8.16 25.37 7.24
C LYS A 155 8.70 25.94 5.94
N ASP A 156 9.87 26.59 5.98
CA ASP A 156 10.52 27.12 4.77
C ASP A 156 10.95 26.00 3.81
N ARG A 157 11.32 24.82 4.34
CA ARG A 157 11.60 23.64 3.51
C ARG A 157 10.32 23.13 2.85
N LEU A 158 9.23 23.00 3.62
CA LEU A 158 7.94 22.58 3.09
C LEU A 158 7.47 23.53 1.99
N ALA A 159 7.47 24.84 2.24
CA ALA A 159 7.06 25.84 1.26
C ALA A 159 7.86 25.72 -0.05
N ARG A 160 9.18 25.53 0.03
CA ARG A 160 10.02 25.30 -1.16
C ARG A 160 9.69 24.00 -1.87
N SER A 161 9.49 22.90 -1.14
CA SER A 161 9.09 21.61 -1.74
C SER A 161 7.73 21.70 -2.44
N LEU A 162 6.73 22.33 -1.82
CA LEU A 162 5.39 22.49 -2.41
C LEU A 162 5.43 23.42 -3.64
N GLN A 163 6.18 24.52 -3.58
CA GLN A 163 6.37 25.39 -4.75
C GLN A 163 7.06 24.63 -5.89
N ALA A 164 8.14 23.91 -5.58
CA ALA A 164 8.84 23.09 -6.57
C ALA A 164 7.92 22.03 -7.19
N PHE A 165 7.01 21.43 -6.41
CA PHE A 165 6.00 20.48 -6.88
C PHE A 165 5.00 21.12 -7.86
N LEU A 166 4.50 22.31 -7.55
CA LEU A 166 3.61 23.07 -8.44
C LEU A 166 4.31 23.42 -9.75
N ASP A 167 5.59 23.79 -9.69
CA ASP A 167 6.40 24.21 -10.85
C ASP A 167 6.87 23.05 -11.75
N ARG A 168 6.63 21.78 -11.37
CA ARG A 168 7.06 20.63 -12.18
C ARG A 168 6.36 20.62 -13.55
N PRO A 169 6.97 19.99 -14.58
CA PRO A 169 6.35 19.93 -15.91
C PRO A 169 4.92 19.37 -15.88
N VAL A 170 4.03 20.04 -16.61
CA VAL A 170 2.66 19.57 -16.88
C VAL A 170 2.62 19.05 -18.30
N ARG A 171 2.44 17.74 -18.45
CA ARG A 171 2.48 17.04 -19.73
C ARG A 171 1.12 16.50 -20.10
N SER A 172 0.79 16.52 -21.38
CA SER A 172 -0.34 15.75 -21.91
C SER A 172 -0.08 14.24 -21.74
N TYR A 173 -1.14 13.44 -21.84
CA TYR A 173 -1.02 11.98 -21.83
C TYR A 173 -0.04 11.47 -22.91
N ALA A 174 -0.09 12.03 -24.13
CA ALA A 174 0.75 11.58 -25.24
C ALA A 174 2.24 11.91 -25.01
N GLU A 175 2.55 13.08 -24.46
CA GLU A 175 3.92 13.48 -24.15
C GLU A 175 4.51 12.63 -23.02
N ALA A 176 3.76 12.47 -21.93
CA ALA A 176 4.21 11.67 -20.80
C ALA A 176 4.39 10.20 -21.19
N LEU A 177 3.43 9.61 -21.92
CA LEU A 177 3.53 8.23 -22.37
C LEU A 177 4.78 7.99 -23.23
N LYS A 178 5.09 8.92 -24.15
CA LYS A 178 6.27 8.86 -25.01
C LYS A 178 7.59 8.81 -24.21
N GLU A 179 7.64 9.48 -23.08
CA GLU A 179 8.82 9.45 -22.19
C GLU A 179 8.80 8.23 -21.28
N ASN A 180 7.65 7.93 -20.67
CA ASN A 180 7.49 6.82 -19.74
C ASN A 180 7.80 5.47 -20.37
N VAL A 181 7.38 5.20 -21.62
CA VAL A 181 7.69 3.91 -22.28
C VAL A 181 9.17 3.73 -22.60
N LYS A 182 9.96 4.81 -22.63
CA LYS A 182 11.43 4.72 -22.79
C LYS A 182 12.10 4.29 -21.51
N ALA A 183 11.62 4.82 -20.38
CA ALA A 183 12.16 4.48 -19.07
C ALA A 183 11.61 3.13 -18.58
N CYS A 184 10.33 2.88 -18.81
CA CYS A 184 9.56 1.71 -18.36
C CYS A 184 8.98 0.96 -19.58
N PRO A 185 9.71 -0.02 -20.13
CA PRO A 185 9.27 -0.74 -21.32
C PRO A 185 7.95 -1.50 -21.11
N LEU A 186 7.00 -1.34 -22.04
CA LEU A 186 5.69 -2.00 -21.98
C LEU A 186 5.79 -3.52 -21.84
N LYS A 187 6.77 -4.15 -22.50
CA LYS A 187 7.00 -5.61 -22.41
C LYS A 187 7.13 -6.10 -20.96
N VAL A 188 7.70 -5.28 -20.07
CA VAL A 188 7.86 -5.59 -18.64
C VAL A 188 6.62 -5.12 -17.87
N HIS A 189 6.24 -3.86 -18.05
CA HIS A 189 5.24 -3.21 -17.21
C HIS A 189 3.80 -3.69 -17.48
N ASP A 190 3.47 -4.20 -18.67
CA ASP A 190 2.18 -4.87 -18.94
C ASP A 190 1.99 -6.12 -18.06
N ARG A 191 3.09 -6.73 -17.60
CA ARG A 191 3.07 -7.95 -16.76
C ARG A 191 3.17 -7.67 -15.28
N GLN A 192 3.84 -6.58 -14.91
CA GLN A 192 4.08 -6.18 -13.53
C GLN A 192 3.06 -5.19 -12.99
N VAL A 193 2.15 -4.67 -13.82
CA VAL A 193 0.99 -3.91 -13.34
C VAL A 193 -0.09 -4.85 -12.79
N ASN A 194 -0.89 -4.35 -11.85
CA ASN A 194 -2.15 -4.98 -11.50
C ASN A 194 -3.07 -5.03 -12.74
N PRO A 195 -3.44 -6.22 -13.25
CA PRO A 195 -4.21 -6.34 -14.49
C PRO A 195 -5.64 -5.80 -14.35
N ASP A 196 -6.27 -5.94 -13.19
CA ASP A 196 -7.61 -5.40 -12.94
C ASP A 196 -7.59 -3.88 -12.93
N GLN A 197 -6.55 -3.29 -12.33
CA GLN A 197 -6.36 -1.84 -12.34
C GLN A 197 -6.09 -1.31 -13.74
N LEU A 198 -5.16 -1.93 -14.50
CA LEU A 198 -4.88 -1.56 -15.88
C LEU A 198 -6.15 -1.64 -16.74
N LYS A 199 -6.94 -2.71 -16.59
CA LYS A 199 -8.17 -2.89 -17.37
C LYS A 199 -9.26 -1.90 -16.97
N GLY A 200 -9.45 -1.68 -15.68
CA GLY A 200 -10.52 -0.84 -15.13
C GLY A 200 -10.27 0.66 -15.32
N GLU A 201 -9.02 1.09 -15.11
CA GLU A 201 -8.72 2.51 -14.90
C GLU A 201 -7.97 3.17 -16.07
N ARG A 202 -7.46 2.42 -17.06
CA ARG A 202 -6.71 2.99 -18.19
C ARG A 202 -7.45 4.07 -18.96
N LYS A 203 -8.77 3.93 -19.14
CA LYS A 203 -9.60 4.99 -19.77
C LYS A 203 -9.62 6.26 -18.91
N HIS A 204 -9.74 6.11 -17.59
CA HIS A 204 -9.71 7.21 -16.65
C HIS A 204 -8.33 7.89 -16.63
N TRP A 205 -7.25 7.11 -16.56
CA TRP A 205 -5.88 7.63 -16.61
C TRP A 205 -5.62 8.46 -17.87
N LYS A 206 -6.12 8.01 -19.03
CA LYS A 206 -6.00 8.74 -20.29
C LYS A 206 -6.86 10.02 -20.31
N ALA A 207 -8.01 10.01 -19.64
CA ALA A 207 -8.96 11.14 -19.64
C ALA A 207 -8.49 12.32 -18.78
N ILE A 208 -7.66 12.10 -17.75
CA ILE A 208 -7.07 13.17 -16.93
C ILE A 208 -6.26 14.09 -17.86
N GLY A 209 -6.67 15.34 -18.01
CA GLY A 209 -6.03 16.37 -18.84
C GLY A 209 -4.88 17.09 -18.12
N THR A 210 -4.30 18.09 -18.77
CA THR A 210 -3.28 18.97 -18.16
C THR A 210 -3.89 19.85 -17.07
N ASP A 211 -5.12 20.32 -17.27
CA ASP A 211 -5.83 21.15 -16.29
C ASP A 211 -6.18 20.35 -15.04
N ASP A 212 -6.56 19.08 -15.21
CA ASP A 212 -6.75 18.16 -14.09
C ASP A 212 -5.45 17.97 -13.31
N VAL A 213 -4.31 17.80 -13.99
CA VAL A 213 -3.01 17.67 -13.33
C VAL A 213 -2.71 18.90 -12.47
N VAL A 214 -2.84 20.11 -13.01
CA VAL A 214 -2.63 21.37 -12.26
C VAL A 214 -3.57 21.44 -11.07
N MET A 215 -4.86 21.23 -11.30
CA MET A 215 -5.88 21.24 -10.26
C MET A 215 -5.56 20.25 -9.15
N ARG A 216 -5.13 19.01 -9.47
CA ARG A 216 -4.80 18.01 -8.45
C ARG A 216 -3.58 18.38 -7.61
N ARG A 217 -2.57 19.03 -8.19
CA ARG A 217 -1.43 19.52 -7.42
C ARG A 217 -1.85 20.65 -6.47
N GLU A 218 -2.59 21.63 -6.99
CA GLU A 218 -3.10 22.75 -6.19
C GLU A 218 -4.02 22.28 -5.07
N GLN A 219 -4.89 21.31 -5.32
CA GLN A 219 -5.79 20.74 -4.30
C GLN A 219 -5.02 20.16 -3.11
N LEU A 220 -3.91 19.45 -3.34
CA LEU A 220 -3.10 18.90 -2.25
C LEU A 220 -2.36 19.99 -1.47
N VAL A 221 -1.76 20.95 -2.16
CA VAL A 221 -1.08 22.09 -1.52
C VAL A 221 -2.06 22.92 -0.70
N ASN A 222 -3.22 23.25 -1.26
CA ASN A 222 -4.28 23.99 -0.58
C ASN A 222 -4.85 23.19 0.60
N GLY A 223 -5.00 21.87 0.45
CA GLY A 223 -5.42 21.00 1.56
C GLY A 223 -4.44 21.03 2.72
N LEU A 224 -3.14 21.01 2.46
CA LEU A 224 -2.11 21.10 3.50
C LEU A 224 -2.09 22.48 4.17
N ASN A 225 -2.20 23.56 3.38
CA ASN A 225 -2.31 24.93 3.90
C ASN A 225 -3.57 25.12 4.75
N ALA A 226 -4.70 24.51 4.35
CA ALA A 226 -5.93 24.56 5.10
C ALA A 226 -5.78 23.88 6.47
N LEU A 227 -5.13 22.71 6.52
CA LEU A 227 -4.80 22.04 7.79
C LEU A 227 -3.95 22.94 8.69
N GLU A 228 -2.89 23.56 8.16
CA GLU A 228 -2.05 24.47 8.93
C GLU A 228 -2.85 25.69 9.45
N SER A 229 -3.71 26.28 8.62
CA SER A 229 -4.57 27.41 9.02
C SER A 229 -5.57 27.06 10.13
N GLN A 230 -5.95 25.78 10.23
CA GLN A 230 -6.81 25.24 11.28
C GLN A 230 -6.02 24.89 12.56
N GLY A 231 -4.72 25.16 12.59
CA GLY A 231 -3.85 24.89 13.73
C GLY A 231 -3.32 23.45 13.78
N GLU A 232 -3.53 22.63 12.74
CA GLU A 232 -2.91 21.31 12.66
C GLU A 232 -1.41 21.45 12.36
N LYS A 233 -0.59 20.67 13.07
CA LYS A 233 0.85 20.64 12.85
C LYS A 233 1.16 19.86 11.58
N VAL A 234 1.57 20.57 10.52
CA VAL A 234 1.89 19.98 9.21
C VAL A 234 3.36 19.61 9.04
N THR A 235 4.27 20.25 9.77
CA THR A 235 5.70 19.91 9.81
C THR A 235 6.17 19.72 11.24
N TRP A 236 7.17 18.87 11.45
CA TRP A 236 7.83 18.81 12.74
C TRP A 236 8.77 20.01 12.95
N VAL A 237 8.71 20.65 14.12
CA VAL A 237 9.64 21.72 14.54
C VAL A 237 10.47 21.20 15.71
N GLU A 238 11.79 21.36 15.64
CA GLU A 238 12.76 20.72 16.55
C GLU A 238 12.58 21.14 18.03
N ASP A 239 12.10 22.36 18.29
CA ASP A 239 11.99 22.94 19.64
C ASP A 239 10.66 22.65 20.37
N GLU A 240 9.69 21.98 19.74
CA GLU A 240 8.33 21.81 20.29
C GLU A 240 8.11 20.54 21.16
N GLY A 241 9.18 19.97 21.69
CA GLY A 241 9.07 18.77 22.53
C GLY A 241 8.85 17.51 21.68
N LYS A 242 9.43 16.43 22.16
CA LYS A 242 9.53 15.14 21.48
C LYS A 242 8.14 14.51 21.37
N GLY A 243 7.80 13.96 20.21
CA GLY A 243 6.87 12.82 20.20
C GLY A 243 7.61 11.73 20.97
N ASP A 244 7.23 11.50 22.21
CA ASP A 244 8.02 10.65 23.09
C ASP A 244 7.75 9.19 22.73
N GLY A 245 8.80 8.53 22.25
CA GLY A 245 8.86 7.09 22.10
C GLY A 245 8.57 6.55 20.71
N ARG A 246 8.84 5.24 20.61
CA ARG A 246 8.59 4.39 19.45
C ARG A 246 7.48 3.42 19.79
N GLY A 247 6.65 3.06 18.81
CA GLY A 247 5.56 2.11 19.06
C GLY A 247 4.93 1.55 17.80
N ILE A 248 4.04 0.59 18.00
CA ILE A 248 3.27 -0.05 16.94
C ILE A 248 1.90 0.63 16.85
N VAL A 249 1.45 0.92 15.64
CA VAL A 249 0.12 1.45 15.38
C VAL A 249 -0.66 0.44 14.53
N VAL A 250 -1.87 0.12 14.95
CA VAL A 250 -2.77 -0.79 14.22
C VAL A 250 -4.11 -0.10 14.02
N ALA A 251 -4.62 -0.10 12.79
CA ALA A 251 -6.01 0.25 12.52
C ALA A 251 -6.89 -1.00 12.66
N GLY A 252 -7.72 -1.04 13.70
CA GLY A 252 -8.64 -2.14 14.02
C GLY A 252 -10.10 -1.75 13.85
N GLY A 253 -11.02 -2.74 13.80
CA GLY A 253 -12.40 -2.48 14.21
C GLY A 253 -13.62 -3.04 13.43
N ASN A 254 -13.51 -4.00 12.53
CA ASN A 254 -14.67 -4.88 12.29
C ASN A 254 -14.49 -6.21 13.04
N ARG A 255 -15.56 -6.99 13.24
CA ARG A 255 -15.53 -8.23 14.03
C ARG A 255 -14.40 -9.18 13.59
N ASP A 256 -14.16 -9.30 12.28
CA ASP A 256 -13.09 -10.12 11.72
C ASP A 256 -11.69 -9.49 11.89
N THR A 257 -11.62 -8.17 12.04
CA THR A 257 -10.39 -7.43 12.36
C THR A 257 -10.03 -7.55 13.84
N THR A 258 -10.99 -7.58 14.77
CA THR A 258 -10.70 -7.72 16.21
C THR A 258 -10.04 -9.06 16.54
N ALA A 259 -10.52 -10.16 15.94
CA ALA A 259 -9.90 -11.48 16.15
C ALA A 259 -8.45 -11.54 15.63
N ARG A 260 -8.19 -10.93 14.47
CA ARG A 260 -6.85 -10.83 13.88
C ARG A 260 -5.92 -9.93 14.70
N LEU A 261 -6.44 -8.79 15.16
CA LEU A 261 -5.75 -7.91 16.10
C LEU A 261 -5.33 -8.65 17.38
N LEU A 262 -6.24 -9.40 18.00
CA LEU A 262 -5.91 -10.17 19.20
C LEU A 262 -4.84 -11.23 18.93
N ALA A 263 -4.89 -11.91 17.77
CA ALA A 263 -3.84 -12.84 17.36
C ALA A 263 -2.49 -12.13 17.23
N LEU A 264 -2.44 -10.99 16.53
CA LEU A 264 -1.24 -10.15 16.41
C LEU A 264 -0.69 -9.74 17.79
N LEU A 265 -1.52 -9.24 18.69
CA LEU A 265 -1.11 -8.80 20.04
C LEU A 265 -0.58 -9.98 20.88
N ARG A 266 -1.24 -11.13 20.84
CA ARG A 266 -0.80 -12.34 21.54
C ARG A 266 0.55 -12.81 21.02
N ILE A 267 0.78 -12.78 19.70
CA ILE A 267 2.07 -13.15 19.09
C ILE A 267 3.15 -12.16 19.55
N LEU A 268 2.90 -10.85 19.42
CA LEU A 268 3.84 -9.80 19.85
C LEU A 268 4.26 -9.96 21.32
N ARG A 269 3.31 -10.20 22.23
CA ARG A 269 3.59 -10.27 23.68
C ARG A 269 4.09 -11.63 24.15
N ASN A 270 3.44 -12.70 23.72
CA ASN A 270 3.65 -14.02 24.31
C ASN A 270 4.68 -14.86 23.56
N GLU A 271 4.86 -14.62 22.25
CA GLU A 271 5.84 -15.35 21.44
C GLU A 271 7.11 -14.53 21.20
N LEU A 272 6.94 -13.27 20.78
CA LEU A 272 8.07 -12.41 20.41
C LEU A 272 8.62 -11.61 21.58
N HIS A 273 7.89 -11.57 22.70
CA HIS A 273 8.24 -10.81 23.89
C HIS A 273 8.56 -9.33 23.62
N SER A 274 7.88 -8.76 22.61
CA SER A 274 8.08 -7.37 22.22
C SER A 274 7.56 -6.45 23.32
N ASN A 275 8.40 -5.49 23.72
CA ASN A 275 8.07 -4.46 24.70
C ASN A 275 7.57 -3.16 24.05
N LEU A 276 7.46 -3.12 22.72
CA LEU A 276 6.96 -1.93 22.03
C LEU A 276 5.50 -1.65 22.44
N PRO A 277 5.17 -0.42 22.88
CA PRO A 277 3.79 -0.05 23.14
C PRO A 277 2.97 -0.11 21.86
N VAL A 278 1.71 -0.54 21.95
CA VAL A 278 0.81 -0.66 20.79
C VAL A 278 -0.36 0.30 20.96
N GLN A 279 -0.67 1.10 19.96
CA GLN A 279 -1.91 1.88 19.88
C GLN A 279 -2.85 1.29 18.82
N VAL A 280 -4.06 0.95 19.25
CA VAL A 280 -5.10 0.36 18.41
C VAL A 280 -6.15 1.41 18.10
N PHE A 281 -6.13 1.92 16.88
CA PHE A 281 -7.10 2.88 16.39
C PHE A 281 -8.38 2.19 15.91
N HIS A 282 -9.55 2.65 16.33
CA HIS A 282 -10.83 2.10 15.89
C HIS A 282 -11.92 3.17 15.82
N PHE A 283 -12.97 2.94 15.02
CA PHE A 283 -14.16 3.80 15.01
C PHE A 283 -15.08 3.53 16.21
N PRO A 284 -15.98 4.47 16.54
CA PRO A 284 -17.04 4.22 17.50
C PRO A 284 -17.89 3.00 17.09
N GLY A 285 -18.15 2.10 18.05
CA GLY A 285 -18.98 0.91 17.82
C GLY A 285 -18.27 -0.31 17.23
N GLU A 286 -16.97 -0.23 16.98
CA GLU A 286 -16.18 -1.28 16.34
C GLU A 286 -15.68 -2.37 17.31
N ILE A 287 -15.09 -1.96 18.44
CA ILE A 287 -14.67 -2.86 19.51
C ILE A 287 -15.60 -2.57 20.69
N THR A 288 -16.66 -3.35 20.87
CA THR A 288 -17.71 -3.05 21.87
C THR A 288 -17.73 -4.03 23.04
N ALA A 289 -17.25 -5.25 22.86
CA ALA A 289 -17.23 -6.23 23.94
C ALA A 289 -16.16 -5.86 24.98
N GLN A 290 -16.58 -5.69 26.24
CA GLN A 290 -15.65 -5.35 27.33
C GLN A 290 -14.52 -6.38 27.46
N SER A 291 -14.82 -7.67 27.27
CA SER A 291 -13.81 -8.73 27.30
C SER A 291 -12.72 -8.56 26.23
N GLU A 292 -13.06 -8.07 25.04
CA GLU A 292 -12.08 -7.81 23.98
C GLU A 292 -11.22 -6.59 24.34
N ARG A 293 -11.82 -5.56 24.93
CA ARG A 293 -11.11 -4.36 25.40
C ARG A 293 -10.12 -4.71 26.51
N ASP A 294 -10.58 -5.44 27.53
CA ASP A 294 -9.76 -5.88 28.66
C ASP A 294 -8.58 -6.74 28.17
N GLU A 295 -8.81 -7.64 27.21
CA GLU A 295 -7.75 -8.48 26.65
C GLU A 295 -6.72 -7.65 25.86
N ILE A 296 -7.16 -6.69 25.04
CA ILE A 296 -6.26 -5.78 24.31
C ILE A 296 -5.38 -5.02 25.30
N GLU A 297 -5.95 -4.49 26.38
CA GLU A 297 -5.21 -3.76 27.41
C GLU A 297 -4.23 -4.65 28.19
N GLN A 298 -4.64 -5.87 28.54
CA GLN A 298 -3.76 -6.86 29.18
C GLN A 298 -2.59 -7.27 28.29
N LEU A 299 -2.78 -7.29 26.98
CA LEU A 299 -1.73 -7.50 25.99
C LEU A 299 -0.95 -6.22 25.68
N GLY A 300 -1.06 -5.17 26.50
CA GLY A 300 -0.29 -3.93 26.37
C GLY A 300 -0.67 -3.11 25.12
N GLY A 301 -1.90 -3.24 24.65
CA GLY A 301 -2.50 -2.37 23.64
C GLY A 301 -3.30 -1.24 24.28
N THR A 302 -3.17 -0.02 23.76
CA THR A 302 -4.00 1.13 24.15
C THR A 302 -5.03 1.38 23.07
N LEU A 303 -6.31 1.33 23.42
CA LEU A 303 -7.41 1.65 22.51
C LEU A 303 -7.49 3.16 22.29
N VAL A 304 -7.53 3.57 21.03
CA VAL A 304 -7.70 4.97 20.62
C VAL A 304 -8.89 5.05 19.68
N GLN A 305 -9.95 5.71 20.12
CA GLN A 305 -11.16 5.86 19.31
C GLN A 305 -11.06 7.12 18.44
N PHE A 306 -11.43 7.02 17.16
CA PHE A 306 -11.63 8.21 16.33
C PHE A 306 -12.90 8.96 16.76
N GLU A 307 -12.76 10.23 17.11
CA GLU A 307 -13.88 11.14 17.37
C GLU A 307 -14.19 11.96 16.11
N GLY A 308 -15.48 12.21 15.85
CA GLY A 308 -15.92 13.11 14.76
C GLY A 308 -15.74 12.61 13.32
N VAL A 309 -14.97 11.54 13.09
CA VAL A 309 -14.85 10.93 11.76
C VAL A 309 -16.04 10.00 11.53
N LYS A 310 -17.01 10.45 10.72
CA LYS A 310 -18.11 9.58 10.28
C LYS A 310 -17.53 8.43 9.47
N ARG A 311 -17.88 7.21 9.85
CA ARG A 311 -17.68 6.03 9.00
C ARG A 311 -18.44 6.29 7.69
N LEU A 312 -17.71 6.57 6.61
CA LEU A 312 -18.31 6.54 5.27
C LEU A 312 -18.89 5.13 5.10
N ASN A 313 -20.09 5.02 4.53
CA ASN A 313 -20.81 3.75 4.38
C ASN A 313 -20.19 2.89 3.24
N ILE A 314 -18.85 2.85 3.21
CA ILE A 314 -17.99 2.17 2.26
C ILE A 314 -17.47 0.92 2.96
N TRP A 315 -17.40 -0.17 2.20
CA TRP A 315 -17.21 -1.53 2.71
C TRP A 315 -15.84 -1.76 3.39
N LYS A 316 -14.88 -0.84 3.26
CA LYS A 316 -13.50 -0.94 3.77
C LYS A 316 -13.04 0.41 4.34
N ASN A 317 -12.42 0.40 5.52
CA ASN A 317 -11.96 1.57 6.26
C ASN A 317 -10.50 1.97 5.94
N PHE A 318 -9.99 1.67 4.74
CA PHE A 318 -8.57 1.89 4.41
C PHE A 318 -8.12 3.35 4.49
N GLN A 319 -9.06 4.29 4.48
CA GLN A 319 -8.81 5.73 4.62
C GLN A 319 -8.21 6.16 5.97
N ILE A 320 -8.09 5.26 6.96
CA ILE A 320 -7.62 5.63 8.30
C ILE A 320 -6.15 5.29 8.57
N LYS A 321 -5.42 4.63 7.65
CA LYS A 321 -4.03 4.24 7.92
C LYS A 321 -3.16 5.45 8.20
N ALA A 322 -3.14 6.42 7.28
CA ALA A 322 -2.39 7.66 7.47
C ALA A 322 -2.86 8.43 8.71
N LEU A 323 -4.19 8.50 8.92
CA LEU A 323 -4.77 9.18 10.06
C LEU A 323 -4.38 8.53 11.41
N SER A 324 -4.32 7.21 11.48
CA SER A 324 -3.90 6.46 12.68
C SER A 324 -2.42 6.74 13.01
N ILE A 325 -1.57 6.79 11.99
CA ILE A 325 -0.15 7.15 12.16
C ILE A 325 -0.09 8.61 12.65
N LEU A 326 -0.78 9.55 12.00
CA LEU A 326 -0.80 10.96 12.38
C LEU A 326 -1.22 11.17 13.83
N LYS A 327 -2.38 10.62 14.23
CA LYS A 327 -2.98 10.82 15.56
C LYS A 327 -2.37 9.95 16.67
N SER A 328 -1.49 9.01 16.34
CA SER A 328 -0.70 8.28 17.36
C SER A 328 0.20 9.21 18.15
N THR A 329 0.48 8.87 19.41
CA THR A 329 1.36 9.69 20.26
C THR A 329 2.84 9.48 19.97
N PHE A 330 3.20 8.44 19.22
CA PHE A 330 4.60 8.13 18.89
C PHE A 330 5.17 9.09 17.84
N SER A 331 6.46 9.38 17.95
CA SER A 331 7.21 9.99 16.84
C SER A 331 7.66 8.93 15.84
N GLU A 332 8.18 7.80 16.34
CA GLU A 332 8.65 6.67 15.54
C GLU A 332 7.60 5.56 15.55
N VAL A 333 6.98 5.32 14.39
CA VAL A 333 5.84 4.43 14.23
C VAL A 333 6.23 3.24 13.36
N LEU A 334 5.93 2.03 13.83
CA LEU A 334 5.73 0.87 12.97
C LEU A 334 4.21 0.65 12.82
N TYR A 335 3.65 1.04 11.70
CA TYR A 335 2.27 0.69 11.38
C TYR A 335 2.21 -0.79 10.97
N LEU A 336 1.19 -1.52 11.42
CA LEU A 336 0.88 -2.89 10.99
C LEU A 336 -0.62 -3.04 10.70
N ASP A 337 -0.94 -3.68 9.58
CA ASP A 337 -2.27 -4.24 9.37
C ASP A 337 -2.53 -5.39 10.36
N SER A 338 -3.79 -5.58 10.75
CA SER A 338 -4.18 -6.64 11.70
C SER A 338 -3.87 -8.07 11.23
N ASP A 339 -3.75 -8.28 9.91
CA ASP A 339 -3.36 -9.52 9.24
C ASP A 339 -1.87 -9.58 8.88
N ASN A 340 -1.06 -8.66 9.39
CA ASN A 340 0.38 -8.66 9.19
C ASN A 340 1.13 -9.03 10.46
N ILE A 341 1.73 -10.21 10.47
CA ILE A 341 2.31 -10.85 11.66
C ILE A 341 3.83 -10.77 11.59
N PRO A 342 4.50 -10.08 12.53
CA PRO A 342 5.94 -10.14 12.67
C PRO A 342 6.40 -11.56 13.05
N LEU A 343 7.56 -11.96 12.54
CA LEU A 343 8.17 -13.27 12.80
C LEU A 343 9.34 -13.20 13.80
N LYS A 344 9.70 -11.97 14.20
CA LYS A 344 10.74 -11.61 15.15
C LYS A 344 10.34 -10.28 15.79
N ASP A 345 10.83 -9.99 16.99
CA ASP A 345 10.62 -8.67 17.63
C ASP A 345 11.08 -7.53 16.69
N PRO A 346 10.17 -6.64 16.26
CA PRO A 346 10.48 -5.62 15.26
C PRO A 346 11.20 -4.40 15.84
N ALA A 347 11.49 -4.35 17.14
CA ALA A 347 12.15 -3.22 17.79
C ALA A 347 13.49 -2.82 17.15
N HIS A 348 14.21 -3.79 16.58
CA HIS A 348 15.50 -3.57 15.93
C HIS A 348 15.40 -2.75 14.62
N LEU A 349 14.22 -2.68 13.99
CA LEU A 349 14.00 -1.91 12.76
C LEU A 349 14.29 -0.42 12.94
N PHE A 350 13.94 0.13 14.11
CA PHE A 350 14.15 1.54 14.48
C PHE A 350 15.63 1.92 14.60
N GLU A 351 16.54 0.95 14.67
CA GLU A 351 17.98 1.15 14.73
C GLU A 351 18.69 0.71 13.44
N SER A 352 17.94 0.21 12.45
CA SER A 352 18.53 -0.24 11.20
C SER A 352 19.17 0.93 10.45
N GLU A 353 20.34 0.69 9.86
CA GLU A 353 21.07 1.72 9.12
C GLU A 353 20.25 2.28 7.95
N LEU A 354 19.51 1.40 7.28
CA LEU A 354 18.63 1.75 6.18
C LEU A 354 17.51 2.72 6.62
N TYR A 355 16.94 2.52 7.81
CA TYR A 355 15.98 3.46 8.40
C TYR A 355 16.65 4.79 8.77
N LEU A 356 17.78 4.75 9.47
CA LEU A 356 18.45 5.95 9.96
C LEU A 356 18.96 6.87 8.84
N SER A 357 19.43 6.28 7.73
CA SER A 357 19.95 7.02 6.56
C SER A 357 18.89 7.32 5.49
N GLY A 358 17.83 6.53 5.39
CA GLY A 358 16.75 6.67 4.40
C GLY A 358 15.66 7.67 4.77
N GLY A 359 16.03 8.82 5.36
CA GLY A 359 15.04 9.83 5.78
C GLY A 359 14.15 9.42 6.96
N LYS A 360 14.48 8.33 7.66
CA LYS A 360 13.64 7.72 8.71
C LYS A 360 12.24 7.32 8.21
N ALA A 361 12.17 6.82 6.98
CA ALA A 361 11.00 6.19 6.42
C ALA A 361 11.42 4.93 5.65
N VAL A 362 10.83 3.77 5.97
CA VAL A 362 11.06 2.51 5.24
C VAL A 362 9.73 1.93 4.80
N PHE A 363 9.66 1.59 3.51
CA PHE A 363 8.55 0.90 2.89
C PHE A 363 8.97 -0.46 2.34
N TRP A 364 8.04 -1.41 2.31
CA TRP A 364 8.26 -2.72 1.70
C TRP A 364 7.62 -2.77 0.33
N PRO A 365 8.24 -3.44 -0.65
CA PRO A 365 7.68 -3.54 -1.98
C PRO A 365 6.43 -4.42 -1.99
N ASP A 366 5.50 -4.05 -2.87
CA ASP A 366 4.33 -4.82 -3.27
C ASP A 366 4.64 -5.67 -4.51
N ILE A 367 3.65 -6.47 -4.94
CA ILE A 367 3.72 -7.38 -6.09
C ILE A 367 3.69 -6.66 -7.45
N THR A 368 3.44 -5.35 -7.49
CA THR A 368 3.17 -4.60 -8.72
C THR A 368 4.03 -3.35 -8.90
N LYS A 369 4.19 -2.93 -10.16
CA LYS A 369 4.75 -1.62 -10.56
C LYS A 369 3.66 -0.73 -11.17
N ASP A 370 3.93 0.57 -11.17
CA ASP A 370 3.10 1.53 -11.91
C ASP A 370 3.29 1.37 -13.41
N HIS A 371 2.19 1.21 -14.13
CA HIS A 371 2.23 1.15 -15.59
C HIS A 371 2.58 2.52 -16.19
N PRO A 372 3.38 2.63 -17.27
CA PRO A 372 3.78 3.91 -17.88
C PRO A 372 2.63 4.80 -18.38
N GLU A 373 1.41 4.26 -18.49
CA GLU A 373 0.18 5.01 -18.80
C GLU A 373 -0.54 5.60 -17.58
N ASN A 374 -0.16 5.20 -16.37
CA ASN A 374 -0.77 5.69 -15.15
C ASN A 374 -0.62 7.23 -15.08
N ALA A 375 -1.71 7.92 -14.77
CA ALA A 375 -1.71 9.37 -14.68
C ALA A 375 -0.85 9.92 -13.54
N ILE A 376 -0.44 9.06 -12.59
CA ILE A 376 0.41 9.46 -11.47
C ILE A 376 1.69 10.15 -11.92
N PHE A 377 2.37 9.68 -12.96
CA PHE A 377 3.61 10.31 -13.45
C PHE A 377 3.40 11.76 -13.89
N ARG A 378 2.23 12.06 -14.45
CA ARG A 378 1.87 13.44 -14.85
C ARG A 378 1.55 14.31 -13.64
N ILE A 379 0.86 13.75 -12.65
CA ILE A 379 0.55 14.45 -11.39
C ILE A 379 1.83 14.70 -10.59
N LEU A 380 2.73 13.73 -10.49
CA LEU A 380 4.04 13.90 -9.86
C LEU A 380 4.98 14.80 -10.68
N GLY A 381 4.76 14.93 -11.98
CA GLY A 381 5.65 15.67 -12.87
C GLY A 381 6.97 14.94 -13.12
N GLU A 382 6.96 13.63 -12.97
CA GLU A 382 8.13 12.74 -13.04
C GLU A 382 7.99 11.80 -14.24
N THR A 383 9.12 11.20 -14.64
CA THR A 383 9.11 10.11 -15.62
C THR A 383 9.14 8.79 -14.86
N CYS A 384 8.52 7.75 -15.40
CA CYS A 384 8.51 6.43 -14.78
C CYS A 384 9.92 5.95 -14.39
N ASP A 385 10.10 5.51 -13.14
CA ASP A 385 11.30 4.81 -12.69
C ASP A 385 11.06 3.30 -12.79
N HIS A 386 11.79 2.65 -13.69
CA HIS A 386 11.69 1.21 -13.92
C HIS A 386 12.08 0.38 -12.71
N LYS A 387 12.94 0.91 -11.84
CA LYS A 387 13.46 0.18 -10.68
C LYS A 387 12.52 0.20 -9.49
N GLU A 388 11.60 1.15 -9.48
CA GLU A 388 10.70 1.37 -8.37
C GLU A 388 9.55 0.36 -8.39
N TRP A 389 9.23 -0.15 -7.20
CA TRP A 389 8.04 -0.99 -6.97
C TRP A 389 6.99 -0.16 -6.26
N GLN A 390 5.72 -0.48 -6.48
CA GLN A 390 4.68 -0.03 -5.57
C GLN A 390 4.97 -0.54 -4.16
N ILE A 391 4.40 0.11 -3.14
CA ILE A 391 4.63 -0.29 -1.75
C ILE A 391 3.44 -1.02 -1.15
N ASP A 392 3.71 -1.92 -0.21
CA ASP A 392 2.69 -2.55 0.61
C ASP A 392 2.53 -1.76 1.93
N SER A 393 1.36 -1.15 2.12
CA SER A 393 1.01 -0.44 3.35
C SER A 393 0.55 -1.36 4.49
N GLY A 394 0.69 -2.68 4.34
CA GLY A 394 0.56 -3.66 5.41
C GLY A 394 1.54 -3.41 6.56
N GLN A 395 2.68 -2.77 6.27
CA GLN A 395 3.63 -2.30 7.25
C GLN A 395 4.37 -1.04 6.76
N ILE A 396 4.52 -0.07 7.65
CA ILE A 396 5.23 1.18 7.37
C ILE A 396 6.05 1.54 8.59
N LEU A 397 7.36 1.78 8.41
CA LEU A 397 8.24 2.27 9.46
C LEU A 397 8.55 3.74 9.20
N ILE A 398 8.16 4.65 10.09
CA ILE A 398 8.32 6.09 9.84
C ILE A 398 8.55 6.88 11.13
N ASP A 399 9.51 7.79 11.12
CA ASP A 399 9.62 8.88 12.10
C ASP A 399 8.90 10.12 11.56
N LYS A 400 7.90 10.65 12.29
CA LYS A 400 7.22 11.92 11.94
C LYS A 400 8.19 13.11 11.88
N ARG A 401 9.32 13.02 12.60
CA ARG A 401 10.39 14.02 12.64
C ARG A 401 11.38 13.87 11.49
N GLY A 402 11.37 12.73 10.80
CA GLY A 402 12.29 12.42 9.72
C GLY A 402 12.18 13.40 8.56
N ASN A 403 13.19 13.37 7.68
CA ASN A 403 13.34 14.34 6.60
C ASN A 403 13.25 15.80 7.07
N ASN A 404 13.86 16.11 8.22
CA ASN A 404 13.84 17.44 8.84
C ASN A 404 12.40 17.95 9.10
N GLY A 405 11.53 17.05 9.55
CA GLY A 405 10.13 17.31 9.87
C GLY A 405 9.15 17.22 8.70
N LEU A 406 9.61 16.88 7.48
CA LEU A 406 8.75 16.74 6.31
C LEU A 406 8.02 15.38 6.22
N ASN A 407 8.45 14.37 6.97
CA ASN A 407 7.68 13.11 7.06
C ASN A 407 6.27 13.34 7.59
N LEU A 408 6.08 14.30 8.50
CA LEU A 408 4.75 14.69 8.97
C LEU A 408 3.88 15.27 7.85
N ALA A 409 4.45 16.11 6.99
CA ALA A 409 3.76 16.68 5.84
C ALA A 409 3.39 15.59 4.82
N ALA A 410 4.30 14.63 4.58
CA ALA A 410 4.04 13.48 3.72
C ALA A 410 2.86 12.64 4.23
N LEU A 411 2.77 12.41 5.54
CA LEU A 411 1.64 11.70 6.14
C LEU A 411 0.32 12.45 5.99
N HIS A 412 0.31 13.77 6.10
CA HIS A 412 -0.87 14.59 5.82
C HIS A 412 -1.28 14.53 4.35
N LEU A 413 -0.34 14.60 3.42
CA LEU A 413 -0.62 14.43 1.98
C LEU A 413 -1.20 13.04 1.69
N ALA A 414 -0.64 11.98 2.28
CA ALA A 414 -1.20 10.63 2.20
C ALA A 414 -2.64 10.57 2.75
N GLY A 415 -2.90 11.22 3.88
CA GLY A 415 -4.24 11.35 4.46
C GLY A 415 -5.23 12.10 3.57
N LEU A 416 -4.80 13.20 2.93
CA LEU A 416 -5.62 13.96 1.98
C LEU A 416 -5.97 13.11 0.74
N MET A 417 -5.00 12.36 0.21
CA MET A 417 -5.24 11.42 -0.90
C MET A 417 -6.20 10.30 -0.50
N GLN A 418 -6.06 9.74 0.70
CA GLN A 418 -6.95 8.72 1.25
C GLN A 418 -8.36 9.26 1.52
N LYS A 419 -8.50 10.55 1.84
CA LYS A 419 -9.80 11.22 1.95
C LYS A 419 -10.48 11.31 0.58
N ASP A 420 -9.76 11.73 -0.45
CA ASP A 420 -10.22 11.76 -1.86
C ASP A 420 -10.00 10.41 -2.60
N HIS A 421 -10.32 9.30 -1.92
CA HIS A 421 -10.07 7.94 -2.40
C HIS A 421 -10.73 7.62 -3.76
N GLU A 422 -11.86 8.24 -4.10
CA GLU A 422 -12.56 8.01 -5.38
C GLU A 422 -11.71 8.38 -6.60
N PHE A 423 -10.80 9.34 -6.43
CA PHE A 423 -9.82 9.70 -7.43
C PHE A 423 -8.51 8.94 -7.24
N TRP A 424 -7.90 9.03 -6.06
CA TRP A 424 -6.54 8.53 -5.86
C TRP A 424 -6.43 7.01 -5.95
N PHE A 425 -7.44 6.25 -5.51
CA PHE A 425 -7.37 4.79 -5.53
C PHE A 425 -7.49 4.22 -6.95
N LYS A 426 -7.96 5.01 -7.93
CA LYS A 426 -7.87 4.64 -9.34
C LYS A 426 -6.42 4.68 -9.85
N LEU A 427 -5.56 5.49 -9.24
CA LEU A 427 -4.15 5.59 -9.58
C LEU A 427 -3.28 4.62 -8.79
N SER A 428 -3.53 4.45 -7.49
CA SER A 428 -2.74 3.58 -6.59
C SER A 428 -3.29 2.16 -6.41
N GLY A 429 -4.52 1.87 -6.85
CA GLY A 429 -5.16 0.57 -6.62
C GLY A 429 -5.57 0.33 -5.16
N GLY A 430 -5.61 1.38 -4.33
CA GLY A 430 -5.91 1.33 -2.90
C GLY A 430 -5.19 2.44 -2.13
N ASP A 431 -5.15 2.34 -0.79
CA ASP A 431 -4.45 3.32 0.06
C ASP A 431 -2.92 3.26 -0.07
N LYS A 432 -2.38 2.11 -0.46
CA LYS A 432 -0.97 1.75 -0.28
C LYS A 432 0.05 2.76 -0.82
N ASP A 433 -0.04 3.16 -2.09
CA ASP A 433 0.94 4.05 -2.71
C ASP A 433 0.71 5.52 -2.39
N THR A 434 -0.36 5.89 -1.70
CA THR A 434 -0.55 7.28 -1.27
C THR A 434 0.61 7.75 -0.37
N PHE A 435 1.21 6.85 0.41
CA PHE A 435 2.41 7.17 1.19
C PHE A 435 3.60 7.45 0.29
N ARG A 436 3.90 6.58 -0.68
CA ARG A 436 5.02 6.78 -1.61
C ARG A 436 4.84 8.06 -2.44
N TYR A 437 3.65 8.27 -3.00
CA TYR A 437 3.33 9.47 -3.78
C TYR A 437 3.58 10.76 -2.99
N ALA A 438 3.24 10.78 -1.70
CA ALA A 438 3.49 11.95 -0.86
C ALA A 438 4.99 12.28 -0.71
N PHE A 439 5.86 11.27 -0.69
CA PHE A 439 7.31 11.47 -0.64
C PHE A 439 7.84 12.00 -1.98
N HIS A 440 7.36 11.49 -3.12
CA HIS A 440 7.68 12.05 -4.44
C HIS A 440 7.24 13.51 -4.56
N MET A 441 6.02 13.84 -4.12
CA MET A 441 5.51 15.22 -4.17
C MET A 441 6.40 16.19 -3.41
N LEU A 442 6.95 15.79 -2.27
CA LEU A 442 7.82 16.63 -1.45
C LEU A 442 9.29 16.59 -1.85
N ASP A 443 9.67 15.70 -2.78
CA ASP A 443 11.05 15.41 -3.16
C ASP A 443 11.92 15.06 -1.94
N ILE A 444 11.42 14.15 -1.10
CA ILE A 444 12.11 13.69 0.12
C ILE A 444 12.42 12.20 0.03
N PRO A 445 13.57 11.74 0.55
CA PRO A 445 13.96 10.34 0.46
C PRO A 445 13.14 9.45 1.40
N PHE A 446 12.93 8.22 0.97
CA PHE A 446 12.56 7.07 1.79
C PHE A 446 13.45 5.88 1.39
N ALA A 447 13.55 4.89 2.26
CA ALA A 447 14.17 3.62 1.94
C ALA A 447 13.14 2.56 1.55
N ALA A 448 13.50 1.67 0.62
CA ALA A 448 12.74 0.47 0.30
C ALA A 448 13.46 -0.76 0.87
N SER A 449 12.70 -1.74 1.39
CA SER A 449 13.28 -3.04 1.74
C SER A 449 13.93 -3.66 0.50
N PRO A 450 15.21 -4.05 0.55
CA PRO A 450 15.99 -4.39 -0.65
C PRO A 450 15.65 -5.76 -1.25
N ARG A 451 14.95 -6.61 -0.49
CA ARG A 451 14.53 -7.93 -0.97
C ARG A 451 13.04 -7.90 -1.32
N TRP A 452 12.74 -8.28 -2.57
CA TRP A 452 11.38 -8.47 -3.03
C TRP A 452 10.70 -9.64 -2.30
N LEU A 453 9.37 -9.67 -2.33
CA LEU A 453 8.58 -10.57 -1.49
C LEU A 453 8.51 -12.01 -2.05
N SER A 454 7.99 -12.91 -1.20
CA SER A 454 7.70 -14.30 -1.54
C SER A 454 6.22 -14.62 -1.32
N SER A 455 5.71 -15.66 -1.98
CA SER A 455 4.36 -16.16 -1.75
C SER A 455 4.37 -17.39 -0.84
N ALA A 456 3.54 -17.38 0.19
CA ALA A 456 3.37 -18.42 1.18
C ALA A 456 1.99 -19.05 1.06
N GLY A 457 1.90 -20.37 1.08
CA GLY A 457 0.62 -21.05 1.10
C GLY A 457 0.72 -22.56 0.96
N ASN A 458 -0.16 -23.14 0.15
CA ASN A 458 -0.30 -24.59 0.03
C ASN A 458 -0.51 -25.06 -1.39
N LEU A 459 -0.22 -26.34 -1.65
CA LEU A 459 -0.65 -26.98 -2.88
C LEU A 459 -2.14 -27.29 -2.78
N ASN A 460 -2.88 -27.07 -3.87
CA ASN A 460 -4.32 -27.30 -3.97
C ASN A 460 -4.59 -28.66 -4.66
N PRO A 461 -4.94 -29.74 -3.93
CA PRO A 461 -5.23 -31.04 -4.55
C PRO A 461 -6.41 -31.03 -5.53
N ALA A 462 -7.33 -30.07 -5.41
CA ALA A 462 -8.46 -29.96 -6.34
C ALA A 462 -8.05 -29.38 -7.72
N GLU A 463 -6.82 -28.89 -7.83
CA GLU A 463 -6.26 -28.27 -9.03
C GLU A 463 -4.90 -28.88 -9.40
N ASN A 464 -4.81 -30.22 -9.39
CA ASN A 464 -3.58 -30.94 -9.72
C ASN A 464 -2.36 -30.47 -8.91
N ASN A 465 -2.57 -30.17 -7.62
CA ASN A 465 -1.55 -29.62 -6.73
C ASN A 465 -0.97 -28.27 -7.20
N ARG A 466 -1.73 -27.44 -7.92
CA ARG A 466 -1.36 -26.05 -8.21
C ARG A 466 -1.07 -25.32 -6.90
N PHE A 467 0.03 -24.57 -6.87
CA PHE A 467 0.39 -23.73 -5.73
C PHE A 467 -0.62 -22.60 -5.55
N CYS A 468 -1.20 -22.48 -4.37
CA CYS A 468 -2.07 -21.40 -3.95
C CYS A 468 -1.41 -20.67 -2.78
N GLY A 469 -0.80 -19.51 -3.07
CA GLY A 469 -0.33 -18.61 -2.04
C GLY A 469 -1.49 -17.88 -1.39
N ASN A 470 -1.58 -17.88 -0.07
CA ASN A 470 -2.60 -17.14 0.67
C ASN A 470 -2.01 -15.97 1.46
N THR A 471 -0.69 -15.78 1.38
CA THR A 471 0.07 -14.91 2.27
C THR A 471 1.31 -14.39 1.55
N MET A 472 1.66 -13.13 1.77
CA MET A 472 2.91 -12.55 1.32
C MET A 472 3.95 -12.63 2.44
N LEU A 473 5.16 -13.07 2.12
CA LEU A 473 6.31 -13.04 3.01
C LEU A 473 7.22 -11.88 2.61
N GLN A 474 7.44 -10.96 3.52
CA GLN A 474 8.30 -9.80 3.33
C GLN A 474 9.48 -9.86 4.28
N TYR A 475 10.61 -9.35 3.80
CA TYR A 475 11.92 -9.62 4.37
C TYR A 475 12.43 -8.48 5.26
N ASP A 476 13.29 -8.86 6.19
CA ASP A 476 13.96 -7.97 7.13
C ASP A 476 14.90 -6.99 6.41
N LEU A 477 15.35 -5.97 7.13
CA LEU A 477 16.29 -4.97 6.66
C LEU A 477 17.74 -5.45 6.87
N PRO A 478 18.73 -4.84 6.18
CA PRO A 478 20.13 -5.16 6.40
C PRO A 478 20.51 -5.09 7.90
N PRO A 479 21.32 -6.04 8.40
CA PRO A 479 22.04 -7.09 7.66
C PRO A 479 21.24 -8.38 7.42
N TYR A 480 19.97 -8.46 7.80
CA TYR A 480 19.16 -9.68 7.77
C TYR A 480 18.33 -9.84 6.49
N THR A 481 18.74 -9.23 5.38
CA THR A 481 17.97 -9.05 4.14
C THR A 481 17.31 -10.29 3.56
N ASP A 482 17.86 -11.50 3.77
CA ASP A 482 17.29 -12.75 3.26
C ASP A 482 16.41 -13.50 4.31
N THR A 483 16.17 -12.89 5.48
CA THR A 483 15.32 -13.45 6.54
C THR A 483 13.90 -12.88 6.45
N PRO A 484 12.85 -13.71 6.35
CA PRO A 484 11.48 -13.23 6.43
C PRO A 484 11.21 -12.56 7.78
N LEU A 485 10.60 -11.38 7.78
CA LEU A 485 10.21 -10.65 8.99
C LEU A 485 8.71 -10.50 9.13
N PHE A 486 7.99 -10.34 8.02
CA PHE A 486 6.55 -10.09 8.02
C PHE A 486 5.83 -11.17 7.24
N LEU A 487 4.78 -11.71 7.87
CA LEU A 487 3.81 -12.61 7.28
C LEU A 487 2.50 -11.86 7.11
N HIS A 488 2.28 -11.34 5.91
CA HIS A 488 1.10 -10.57 5.56
C HIS A 488 0.04 -11.51 4.97
N ALA A 489 -0.88 -12.00 5.82
CA ALA A 489 -1.91 -12.99 5.49
C ALA A 489 -3.12 -12.38 4.76
N ASN A 490 -2.85 -11.50 3.80
CA ASN A 490 -3.82 -10.66 3.10
C ASN A 490 -4.88 -11.45 2.30
N LEU A 491 -4.55 -12.63 1.77
CA LEU A 491 -5.48 -13.47 1.00
C LEU A 491 -6.06 -14.65 1.81
N LEU A 492 -5.48 -14.97 2.97
CA LEU A 492 -5.91 -16.08 3.82
C LEU A 492 -7.35 -15.93 4.31
N LYS A 493 -7.78 -14.68 4.53
CA LYS A 493 -9.17 -14.34 4.90
C LYS A 493 -10.20 -14.66 3.80
N HIS A 494 -9.73 -14.79 2.55
CA HIS A 494 -10.52 -15.18 1.39
C HIS A 494 -10.33 -16.65 1.02
N THR A 495 -9.50 -17.39 1.75
CA THR A 495 -9.17 -18.79 1.47
C THR A 495 -10.07 -19.72 2.26
N ALA A 496 -10.63 -20.73 1.61
CA ALA A 496 -11.49 -21.73 2.24
C ALA A 496 -10.85 -23.12 2.25
N GLY A 497 -11.10 -23.88 3.32
CA GLY A 497 -10.71 -25.29 3.40
C GLY A 497 -9.26 -25.57 3.77
N VAL A 498 -8.52 -24.56 4.25
CA VAL A 498 -7.21 -24.74 4.90
C VAL A 498 -7.37 -24.68 6.43
N ARG A 499 -6.49 -25.39 7.14
CA ARG A 499 -6.47 -25.52 8.61
C ARG A 499 -5.03 -25.74 9.08
N GLN A 500 -4.82 -25.75 10.39
CA GLN A 500 -3.52 -26.10 10.97
C GLN A 500 -2.99 -27.42 10.37
N GLY A 501 -1.74 -27.39 9.91
CA GLY A 501 -1.05 -28.46 9.19
C GLY A 501 -1.24 -28.41 7.67
N SER A 502 -1.97 -27.43 7.13
CA SER A 502 -2.24 -27.33 5.69
C SER A 502 -2.28 -25.90 5.16
N THR A 503 -2.01 -24.89 5.98
CA THR A 503 -2.15 -23.47 5.61
C THR A 503 -0.86 -22.92 5.02
N PHE A 504 0.26 -23.23 5.68
CA PHE A 504 1.60 -22.80 5.31
C PHE A 504 2.47 -24.03 5.09
N THR A 505 2.36 -24.64 3.91
CA THR A 505 3.11 -25.87 3.57
C THR A 505 4.21 -25.62 2.56
N HIS A 506 4.11 -24.56 1.76
CA HIS A 506 5.05 -24.23 0.71
C HIS A 506 5.29 -22.73 0.60
N ILE A 507 6.47 -22.38 0.10
CA ILE A 507 6.86 -21.02 -0.25
C ILE A 507 7.29 -21.03 -1.71
N LYS A 508 6.79 -20.08 -2.48
CA LYS A 508 7.19 -19.85 -3.87
C LYS A 508 7.82 -18.47 -4.00
N TYR A 509 8.99 -18.38 -4.62
CA TYR A 509 9.75 -17.13 -4.73
C TYR A 509 10.66 -17.09 -5.95
N ILE A 510 11.12 -15.90 -6.30
CA ILE A 510 12.16 -15.70 -7.31
C ILE A 510 13.54 -15.92 -6.66
N ASN A 511 14.34 -16.82 -7.24
CA ASN A 511 15.65 -17.17 -6.70
C ASN A 511 16.60 -15.97 -6.81
N PRO A 512 17.13 -15.47 -5.67
CA PRO A 512 18.10 -14.38 -5.66
C PRO A 512 19.45 -14.74 -6.31
N SER A 513 19.70 -16.02 -6.62
CA SER A 513 21.01 -16.54 -7.05
C SER A 513 21.18 -16.66 -8.58
N SER A 514 20.22 -16.17 -9.37
CA SER A 514 20.27 -16.31 -10.82
C SER A 514 21.10 -15.23 -11.55
N SER A 515 21.81 -14.40 -10.78
CA SER A 515 22.92 -13.57 -11.23
C SER A 515 23.97 -13.51 -10.10
N SER A 516 25.24 -13.46 -10.48
CA SER A 516 26.41 -13.82 -9.68
C SER A 516 26.53 -13.19 -8.29
N SER A 517 26.97 -14.03 -7.35
CA SER A 517 27.60 -13.70 -6.08
C SER A 517 28.43 -12.41 -6.12
N THR A 518 27.91 -11.34 -5.53
CA THR A 518 28.76 -10.32 -4.94
C THR A 518 28.16 -9.96 -3.60
N SER A 519 28.93 -10.22 -2.54
CA SER A 519 28.68 -9.64 -1.23
C SER A 519 28.61 -8.13 -1.40
N SER A 520 27.41 -7.56 -1.34
CA SER A 520 27.21 -6.12 -1.39
C SER A 520 27.81 -5.54 -0.12
N THR A 521 29.07 -5.10 -0.23
CA THR A 521 29.63 -4.13 0.71
C THR A 521 28.95 -2.81 0.37
N TYR A 522 28.00 -2.39 1.21
CA TYR A 522 27.41 -1.06 1.15
C TYR A 522 28.56 -0.03 1.16
N LYS A 523 28.76 0.69 0.05
CA LYS A 523 29.79 1.72 -0.05
C LYS A 523 29.12 3.07 0.09
N PHE A 524 29.35 3.70 1.24
CA PHE A 524 28.95 5.07 1.48
C PHE A 524 29.59 6.02 0.46
N GLY A 525 28.76 6.70 -0.34
CA GLY A 525 29.20 7.86 -1.11
C GLY A 525 29.68 8.97 -0.17
N ALA A 526 30.57 9.84 -0.66
CA ALA A 526 31.28 10.87 0.12
C ALA A 526 30.40 11.98 0.77
N GLY A 527 29.08 11.79 0.84
CA GLY A 527 28.11 12.65 1.52
C GLY A 527 27.16 11.93 2.49
N GLY A 528 27.37 10.64 2.78
CA GLY A 528 26.58 9.90 3.78
C GLY A 528 25.11 9.65 3.41
N LEU A 529 24.70 9.94 2.17
CA LEU A 529 23.35 9.72 1.67
C LEU A 529 23.33 8.45 0.81
N LEU A 530 22.54 7.45 1.20
CA LEU A 530 22.11 6.41 0.26
C LEU A 530 21.23 7.09 -0.77
N THR A 531 21.70 7.24 -2.00
CA THR A 531 20.80 7.56 -3.11
C THR A 531 19.88 6.36 -3.35
N PRO A 532 18.58 6.55 -3.63
CA PRO A 532 17.64 5.47 -3.98
C PRO A 532 18.12 4.50 -5.09
N GLN A 533 19.16 4.90 -5.81
CA GLN A 533 19.80 4.15 -6.89
C GLN A 533 20.54 2.88 -6.43
N GLU A 534 21.01 2.77 -5.18
CA GLU A 534 21.79 1.60 -4.72
C GLU A 534 20.95 0.54 -3.97
N THR A 535 19.81 0.89 -3.39
CA THR A 535 18.90 -0.07 -2.74
C THR A 535 18.03 -0.84 -3.73
N SER A 536 17.99 -0.39 -4.99
CA SER A 536 17.21 -0.99 -6.08
C SER A 536 18.00 -1.97 -6.96
N ALA A 537 19.20 -2.36 -6.55
CA ALA A 537 20.16 -3.18 -7.31
C ALA A 537 19.71 -4.64 -7.61
N ARG A 538 18.42 -4.97 -7.43
CA ARG A 538 17.80 -6.23 -7.86
C ARG A 538 16.57 -6.05 -8.76
N SER A 539 16.15 -4.83 -9.10
CA SER A 539 14.92 -4.66 -9.90
C SER A 539 15.06 -5.18 -11.33
N ASP A 540 16.19 -4.94 -11.99
CA ASP A 540 16.40 -5.39 -13.38
C ASP A 540 16.44 -6.93 -13.47
N GLU A 541 16.88 -7.61 -12.40
CA GLU A 541 16.82 -9.09 -12.30
C GLU A 541 15.39 -9.62 -12.17
N LEU A 542 14.48 -8.75 -11.72
CA LEU A 542 13.08 -9.05 -11.52
C LEU A 542 12.21 -8.64 -12.70
N ASP A 543 12.77 -8.14 -13.81
CA ASP A 543 11.98 -7.77 -15.00
C ASP A 543 11.05 -8.90 -15.42
N GLY A 544 11.57 -10.12 -15.51
CA GLY A 544 10.81 -11.30 -15.88
C GLY A 544 9.83 -11.78 -14.81
N ALA A 545 9.93 -11.27 -13.58
CA ALA A 545 9.10 -11.71 -12.48
C ALA A 545 7.69 -11.15 -12.56
N LYS A 546 6.72 -12.01 -12.25
CA LYS A 546 5.31 -11.66 -12.16
C LYS A 546 4.69 -12.34 -10.95
N MET A 547 4.11 -11.54 -10.06
CA MET A 547 3.21 -12.02 -9.02
C MET A 547 1.78 -11.61 -9.37
N TYR A 548 0.85 -12.56 -9.32
CA TYR A 548 -0.53 -12.31 -9.72
C TYR A 548 -1.52 -13.06 -8.85
N VAL A 549 -2.69 -12.44 -8.66
CA VAL A 549 -3.80 -13.04 -7.92
C VAL A 549 -4.71 -13.78 -8.91
N TYR A 550 -5.15 -14.97 -8.54
CA TYR A 550 -6.12 -15.75 -9.27
C TYR A 550 -7.15 -16.38 -8.31
N THR A 551 -8.34 -16.68 -8.80
CA THR A 551 -9.37 -17.38 -8.01
C THR A 551 -9.28 -18.87 -8.27
N GLY A 552 -8.96 -19.66 -7.24
CA GLY A 552 -8.87 -21.12 -7.33
C GLY A 552 -10.24 -21.80 -7.38
N LYS A 553 -10.33 -22.94 -8.06
CA LYS A 553 -11.52 -23.81 -8.07
C LYS A 553 -11.87 -24.21 -6.64
N ARG A 554 -13.01 -23.72 -6.16
CA ARG A 554 -13.63 -24.01 -4.85
C ARG A 554 -12.87 -23.50 -3.60
N ARG A 555 -11.83 -22.66 -3.72
CA ARG A 555 -10.90 -22.39 -2.58
C ARG A 555 -10.38 -20.95 -2.39
N GLY A 556 -11.03 -19.93 -2.97
CA GLY A 556 -10.71 -18.54 -2.64
C GLY A 556 -9.64 -17.91 -3.53
N MET A 557 -9.15 -16.73 -3.13
CA MET A 557 -8.11 -16.00 -3.85
C MET A 557 -6.71 -16.53 -3.48
N CYS A 558 -5.89 -16.75 -4.50
CA CYS A 558 -4.52 -17.26 -4.40
C CYS A 558 -3.56 -16.28 -5.08
N VAL A 559 -2.34 -16.11 -4.57
CA VAL A 559 -1.25 -15.38 -5.23
C VAL A 559 -0.15 -16.35 -5.67
N ASP A 560 0.16 -16.33 -6.96
CA ASP A 560 1.21 -17.16 -7.56
C ASP A 560 2.39 -16.29 -7.99
N VAL A 561 3.55 -16.94 -8.17
CA VAL A 561 4.79 -16.33 -8.64
C VAL A 561 5.24 -17.05 -9.90
N GLU A 562 5.51 -16.30 -10.96
CA GLU A 562 6.06 -16.81 -12.22
C GLU A 562 7.24 -15.93 -12.65
N PHE A 563 8.08 -16.50 -13.51
CA PHE A 563 9.15 -15.78 -14.18
C PHE A 563 9.05 -16.07 -15.67
N GLU A 564 9.25 -15.06 -16.50
CA GLU A 564 9.35 -15.20 -17.94
C GLU A 564 10.53 -14.39 -18.47
N ASP A 565 11.49 -15.06 -19.08
CA ASP A 565 12.61 -14.41 -19.74
C ASP A 565 12.16 -13.71 -21.03
N PHE A 566 12.48 -12.42 -21.16
CA PHE A 566 12.21 -11.63 -22.36
C PHE A 566 13.33 -11.72 -23.41
N THR A 567 14.35 -12.54 -23.16
CA THR A 567 15.41 -12.85 -24.12
C THR A 567 15.09 -14.16 -24.82
N ASP A 568 15.12 -14.14 -26.16
CA ASP A 568 14.92 -15.33 -26.98
C ASP A 568 16.00 -16.37 -26.64
N GLY A 569 15.62 -17.44 -25.92
CA GLY A 569 16.52 -18.56 -25.56
C GLY A 569 17.01 -18.58 -24.11
N GLY A 570 16.48 -17.75 -23.22
CA GLY A 570 16.82 -17.77 -21.79
C GLY A 570 16.43 -19.07 -21.08
N ASN A 571 17.36 -19.64 -20.30
CA ASN A 571 17.06 -20.78 -19.44
C ASN A 571 16.23 -20.32 -18.23
N GLN A 572 14.99 -20.80 -18.15
CA GLN A 572 14.02 -20.52 -17.08
C GLN A 572 14.28 -21.36 -15.82
N GLU A 573 15.12 -22.40 -15.94
CA GLU A 573 15.39 -23.35 -14.87
C GLU A 573 16.04 -22.66 -13.65
N GLY A 574 15.45 -22.85 -12.47
CA GLY A 574 15.97 -22.31 -11.21
C GLY A 574 15.67 -20.83 -10.93
N LYS A 575 14.90 -20.14 -11.79
CA LYS A 575 14.47 -18.74 -11.57
C LYS A 575 13.34 -18.62 -10.56
N VAL A 576 12.41 -19.57 -10.56
CA VAL A 576 11.34 -19.68 -9.56
C VAL A 576 11.56 -20.96 -8.76
N GLU A 577 11.60 -20.83 -7.45
CA GLU A 577 11.70 -21.97 -6.54
C GLU A 577 10.39 -22.16 -5.81
N LEU A 578 10.02 -23.43 -5.62
CA LEU A 578 8.93 -23.86 -4.77
C LEU A 578 9.51 -24.82 -3.73
N VAL A 579 9.49 -24.41 -2.48
CA VAL A 579 10.09 -25.16 -1.37
C VAL A 579 9.05 -25.48 -0.32
N GLU A 580 9.22 -26.61 0.37
CA GLU A 580 8.42 -26.93 1.54
C GLU A 580 8.76 -25.97 2.69
N TRP A 581 7.72 -25.52 3.38
CA TRP A 581 7.77 -24.55 4.48
C TRP A 581 8.75 -24.92 5.59
N GLU A 582 8.77 -26.21 5.95
CA GLU A 582 9.51 -26.73 7.10
C GLU A 582 11.00 -27.02 6.81
N LYS A 583 11.43 -26.93 5.55
CA LYS A 583 12.82 -27.21 5.16
C LYS A 583 13.69 -25.95 5.25
N GLY A 584 14.13 -25.62 6.47
CA GLY A 584 15.36 -24.83 6.68
C GLY A 584 15.28 -23.30 6.58
N ASN A 585 14.11 -22.72 6.31
CA ASN A 585 13.97 -21.26 6.08
C ASN A 585 13.73 -20.42 7.36
N GLY A 586 13.97 -20.99 8.56
CA GLY A 586 13.70 -20.30 9.83
C GLY A 586 12.22 -20.15 10.19
N LEU A 587 11.31 -20.78 9.43
CA LEU A 587 9.85 -20.66 9.59
C LEU A 587 9.20 -21.89 10.26
N LYS A 588 10.01 -22.81 10.78
CA LYS A 588 9.56 -24.01 11.48
C LYS A 588 8.71 -23.64 12.69
N GLY A 589 7.53 -24.26 12.82
CA GLY A 589 6.61 -24.03 13.94
C GLY A 589 5.80 -22.73 13.84
N LEU A 590 5.95 -21.96 12.76
CA LEU A 590 5.20 -20.73 12.54
C LEU A 590 3.70 -21.00 12.39
N GLU A 591 3.29 -22.07 11.69
CA GLU A 591 1.87 -22.41 11.57
C GLU A 591 1.27 -22.75 12.93
N ASP A 592 1.98 -23.53 13.74
CA ASP A 592 1.56 -23.85 15.11
C ASP A 592 1.43 -22.60 15.97
N MET A 593 2.40 -21.68 15.88
CA MET A 593 2.37 -20.38 16.53
C MET A 593 1.13 -19.57 16.09
N PHE A 594 0.90 -19.46 14.78
CA PHE A 594 -0.23 -18.72 14.21
C PHE A 594 -1.57 -19.22 14.79
N TYR A 595 -1.81 -20.53 14.74
CA TYR A 595 -3.05 -21.13 15.24
C TYR A 595 -3.16 -21.10 16.77
N LYS A 596 -2.05 -21.33 17.49
CA LYS A 596 -1.99 -21.26 18.97
C LYS A 596 -2.48 -19.92 19.49
N TYR A 597 -2.13 -18.82 18.84
CA TYR A 597 -2.52 -17.47 19.26
C TYR A 597 -3.84 -16.97 18.64
N GLY A 598 -4.57 -17.84 17.95
CA GLY A 598 -5.92 -17.56 17.47
C GLY A 598 -5.99 -17.06 16.03
N GLY A 599 -4.91 -17.22 15.25
CA GLY A 599 -4.94 -17.11 13.80
C GLY A 599 -5.97 -18.06 13.19
N ARG A 600 -6.64 -17.60 12.13
CA ARG A 600 -7.70 -18.33 11.45
C ARG A 600 -7.57 -18.20 9.94
N ALA A 601 -8.00 -19.24 9.25
CA ALA A 601 -8.19 -19.22 7.81
C ALA A 601 -9.65 -18.98 7.47
N GLY A 602 -9.90 -18.23 6.38
CA GLY A 602 -11.23 -17.78 6.01
C GLY A 602 -11.79 -16.73 6.97
N GLY A 603 -13.03 -16.32 6.75
CA GLY A 603 -13.69 -15.29 7.56
C GLY A 603 -14.37 -14.18 6.75
N TRP A 604 -14.40 -14.30 5.42
CA TRP A 604 -15.20 -13.45 4.53
C TRP A 604 -16.07 -14.27 3.61
#